data_AF-A0A925X949-F1
#
_entry.id   AF-A0A925X949-F1
#
_cell.length_a   1.000
_cell.length_b   1.000
_cell.length_c   1.000
_cell.angle_alpha   90.00
_cell.angle_beta   90.00
_cell.angle_gamma   90.00
#
_symmetry.space_group_name_H-M   'P 1'
#
loop_
_entity.id
_entity.type
_entity.pdbx_description
1 polymer ?
#
loop_
_entity_poly.entity_id
_entity_poly.type
_entity_poly.pdbx_seq_one_letter_code
_entity_poly.pdbx_strand_id
1 'polypeptide(L)' 'KILDWVDQLNEIDTTGVEPLIHLSAEQNVMREDIPTDHLAHDKALLNAPKKDSDYFRVPKVMD' A
#
# COMPACT_ATOMS: atom_id res chain seq x y z
N LYS A 1 -24.12 -12.92 6.72
CA LYS A 1 -23.61 -12.99 8.11
C LYS A 1 -22.65 -11.86 8.46
N ILE A 2 -21.54 -11.63 7.74
CA ILE A 2 -20.68 -10.45 8.03
C ILE A 2 -21.33 -9.16 7.51
N LEU A 3 -21.89 -9.19 6.30
CA LEU A 3 -22.59 -8.04 5.72
C LEU A 3 -23.77 -7.59 6.60
N ASP A 4 -24.64 -8.52 6.99
CA ASP A 4 -25.77 -8.26 7.91
C ASP A 4 -25.35 -7.65 9.26
N TRP A 5 -24.13 -7.92 9.73
CA TRP A 5 -23.61 -7.33 10.98
C TRP A 5 -23.10 -5.90 10.75
N VAL A 6 -22.47 -5.64 9.60
CA VAL A 6 -22.03 -4.29 9.19
C VAL A 6 -23.23 -3.37 8.95
N ASP A 7 -24.37 -3.90 8.50
CA ASP A 7 -25.59 -3.13 8.24
C ASP A 7 -26.14 -2.40 9.48
N GLN A 8 -25.78 -2.86 10.69
CA GLN A 8 -26.13 -2.17 11.95
C GLN A 8 -25.55 -0.75 12.03
N LEU A 9 -24.46 -0.47 11.31
CA LEU A 9 -23.85 0.87 11.28
C LEU A 9 -24.75 1.91 10.58
N ASN A 10 -25.72 1.49 9.76
CA ASN A 10 -26.66 2.38 9.08
C ASN A 10 -27.73 2.99 10.02
N GLU A 11 -27.85 2.48 11.25
CA GLU A 11 -28.78 3.03 12.25
C GLU A 11 -28.34 4.42 12.77
N ILE A 12 -27.08 4.79 12.54
CA ILE A 12 -26.49 6.04 13.01
C ILE A 12 -26.44 7.03 11.83
N ASP A 13 -27.08 8.19 11.99
CA ASP A 13 -27.01 9.28 11.02
C ASP A 13 -25.65 9.99 11.12
N THR A 14 -24.86 9.89 10.06
CA THR A 14 -23.57 10.57 9.91
C THR A 14 -23.63 11.74 8.91
N THR A 15 -24.83 12.25 8.60
CA THR A 15 -25.00 13.38 7.68
C THR A 15 -24.21 14.59 8.16
N GLY A 16 -23.31 15.09 7.31
CA GLY A 16 -22.45 16.25 7.62
C GLY A 16 -21.25 15.94 8.53
N VAL A 17 -21.01 14.68 8.87
CA VAL A 17 -19.80 14.24 9.57
C VAL A 17 -18.74 13.89 8.55
N GLU A 18 -17.63 14.64 8.55
CA GLU A 18 -16.48 14.34 7.71
C GLU A 18 -15.84 13.00 8.11
N PRO A 19 -15.53 12.10 7.16
CA PRO A 19 -14.87 10.85 7.46
C PRO A 19 -13.49 11.05 8.11
N LEU A 20 -13.19 10.25 9.12
CA LEU A 20 -11.86 10.22 9.72
C LEU A 20 -10.89 9.46 8.81
N ILE A 21 -9.95 10.17 8.17
CA ILE A 21 -8.98 9.58 7.23
C ILE A 21 -7.71 9.10 7.97
N HIS A 22 -7.16 9.96 8.83
CA HIS A 22 -5.96 9.67 9.62
C HIS A 22 -6.16 10.14 11.05
N LEU A 23 -5.59 9.41 12.02
CA LEU A 23 -5.60 9.82 13.44
C LEU A 23 -4.60 10.96 13.72
N SER A 24 -3.56 11.08 12.89
CA SER A 24 -2.54 12.12 13.00
C SER A 24 -2.96 13.38 12.23
N ALA A 25 -2.53 14.53 12.74
CA ALA A 25 -2.81 15.85 12.15
C ALA A 25 -1.77 16.28 11.10
N GLU A 26 -0.86 15.38 10.72
CA GLU A 26 0.24 15.69 9.81
C GLU A 26 -0.29 15.98 8.40
N GLN A 27 0.19 17.09 7.82
CA GLN A 27 -0.18 17.52 6.48
C GLN A 27 1.09 17.74 5.68
N ASN A 28 1.13 17.20 4.46
CA ASN A 28 2.21 17.43 3.48
C ASN A 28 3.62 17.16 4.03
N VAL A 29 3.82 16.04 4.72
CA VAL A 29 5.13 15.59 5.16
C VAL A 29 5.92 15.11 3.94
N MET A 30 6.65 16.04 3.32
CA MET A 30 7.44 15.78 2.12
C MET A 30 8.82 15.21 2.48
N ARG A 31 9.35 14.38 1.59
CA ARG A 31 10.72 13.86 1.67
C ARG A 31 11.66 14.83 0.94
N GLU A 32 12.80 15.14 1.55
CA GLU A 32 13.90 15.86 0.90
C GLU A 32 14.44 15.12 -0.32
N ASP A 33 14.79 15.85 -1.37
CA ASP A 33 15.31 15.27 -2.61
C ASP A 33 16.81 14.97 -2.54
N ILE A 34 17.16 14.03 -1.67
CA ILE A 34 18.54 13.61 -1.41
C ILE A 34 18.69 12.12 -1.72
N PRO A 35 19.68 11.70 -2.54
CA PRO A 35 19.99 10.28 -2.76
C PRO A 35 20.38 9.57 -1.46
N THR A 36 19.98 8.31 -1.33
CA THR A 36 20.31 7.46 -0.18
C THR A 36 20.86 6.13 -0.65
N ASP A 37 21.53 5.40 0.24
CA ASP A 37 22.01 4.06 -0.07
C ASP A 37 20.85 3.13 -0.44
N HIS A 38 20.96 2.51 -1.60
CA HIS A 38 19.95 1.59 -2.11
C HIS A 38 20.18 0.17 -1.59
N LEU A 39 19.11 -0.63 -1.61
CA LEU A 39 19.19 -2.05 -1.26
C LEU A 39 20.13 -2.77 -2.23
N ALA A 40 21.08 -3.53 -1.69
CA ALA A 40 21.97 -4.37 -2.49
C ALA A 40 21.16 -5.34 -3.37
N HIS A 41 21.63 -5.56 -4.59
CA HIS A 41 20.91 -6.29 -5.62
C HIS A 41 20.56 -7.73 -5.21
N ASP A 42 21.49 -8.43 -4.59
CA ASP A 42 21.31 -9.78 -4.04
C ASP A 42 20.20 -9.84 -2.99
N LYS A 43 20.13 -8.83 -2.12
CA LYS A 43 19.08 -8.68 -1.10
C LYS A 43 17.74 -8.32 -1.72
N ALA A 44 17.72 -7.46 -2.74
CA ALA A 44 16.51 -7.08 -3.46
C ALA A 44 15.85 -8.29 -4.13
N LEU A 45 16.65 -9.21 -4.66
CA LEU A 45 16.18 -10.43 -5.32
C LEU A 45 15.97 -11.62 -4.37
N LEU A 46 16.21 -11.48 -3.06
CA LEU A 46 16.20 -12.61 -2.12
C LEU A 46 14.84 -13.34 -2.10
N ASN A 47 13.74 -12.57 -2.11
CA ASN A 47 12.38 -13.10 -1.99
C ASN A 47 11.65 -13.24 -3.33
N ALA A 48 12.36 -13.07 -4.46
CA ALA A 48 11.76 -13.19 -5.78
C ALA A 48 11.29 -14.65 -6.02
N PRO A 49 9.98 -14.91 -6.29
CA PRO A 49 9.51 -16.28 -6.55
C PRO A 49 10.20 -16.93 -7.74
N LYS A 50 10.55 -16.12 -8.75
CA LYS A 50 11.42 -16.50 -9.87
C LYS A 50 12.31 -15.30 -10.20
N LYS A 51 13.60 -15.57 -10.36
CA LYS A 51 14.60 -14.59 -10.79
C LYS A 51 15.56 -15.21 -11.79
N ASP A 52 16.15 -14.37 -12.61
CA ASP A 52 17.40 -14.66 -13.31
C ASP A 52 18.57 -14.05 -12.52
N SER A 53 19.79 -14.08 -13.07
CA SER A 53 20.96 -13.45 -12.44
C SER A 53 20.64 -12.04 -11.94
N ASP A 54 20.06 -11.20 -12.80
CA ASP A 54 19.88 -9.77 -12.50
C ASP A 54 18.43 -9.28 -12.40
N TYR A 55 17.44 -10.12 -12.71
CA TYR A 55 16.07 -9.67 -12.97
C TYR A 55 15.00 -10.54 -12.29
N PHE A 56 13.85 -9.94 -11.97
CA PHE A 56 12.63 -10.67 -11.64
C PHE A 56 12.05 -11.30 -12.91
N ARG A 57 11.70 -12.58 -12.86
CA ARG A 57 11.15 -13.31 -14.01
C ARG A 57 9.63 -13.38 -13.90
N VAL A 58 8.93 -12.75 -14.85
CA VAL A 58 7.46 -12.75 -14.96
C VAL A 58 7.01 -13.37 -16.29
N PRO A 59 5.77 -13.90 -16.40
CA PRO A 59 5.20 -14.30 -17.67
C PRO A 59 5.18 -13.14 -18.66
N LYS A 60 5.39 -13.44 -19.94
CA LYS A 60 5.31 -12.43 -21.01
C LYS A 60 3.86 -11.94 -21.09
N VAL A 61 3.66 -10.62 -21.06
CA VAL A 61 2.36 -10.00 -21.32
C VAL A 61 1.99 -10.32 -22.77
N MET A 62 0.80 -10.88 -22.97
CA MET A 62 0.20 -11.10 -24.29
C MET A 62 -1.03 -10.19 -24.39
N ASP A 63 -1.28 -9.64 -25.58
CA ASP A 63 -2.47 -8.84 -25.89
C ASP A 63 -3.71 -9.73 -26.09
#